data_AF-A0A383ADK9-F1
#
_entry.id   AF-A0A383ADK9-F1
#
_cell.length_a   1.000
_cell.length_b   1.000
_cell.length_c   1.000
_cell.angle_alpha   90.00
_cell.angle_beta   90.00
_cell.angle_gamma   90.00
#
_symmetry.space_group_name_H-M   'P 1'
#
loop_
_entity.id
_entity.type
_entity.pdbx_description
1 polymer ?
#
loop_
_entity_poly.entity_id
_entity_poly.type
_entity_poly.pdbx_seq_one_letter_code
_entity_poly.pdbx_strand_id
1 'polypeptide(L)'
;AIFVGGALNIMWLGLYGYFLPANQRVGLSVPQVTTTLTCLFAGTAINISMFKDSESMGDIKWGTQSKVGTYAIFLLAISFTWLMGLMGYIRSAVRLFWHVTEVLRDNSPDAYTLTIGEAGKMLTFNTLFVWVQFVVVFWVASLSAKPKKEEAPDAVPVPAQQQQ
;
A
#
# COMPACT_ATOMS: atom_id res chain seq x y z
N ALA A 1 -7.28 -19.02 7.23
CA ALA A 1 -8.04 -18.65 8.43
C ALA A 1 -7.57 -17.33 9.04
N ILE A 2 -6.29 -17.20 9.42
CA ILE A 2 -5.75 -16.00 10.11
C ILE A 2 -6.01 -14.69 9.34
N PHE A 3 -5.71 -14.65 8.04
CA PHE A 3 -5.95 -13.46 7.21
C PHE A 3 -7.43 -13.10 7.04
N VAL A 4 -8.31 -14.10 6.92
CA VAL A 4 -9.77 -13.89 6.82
C VAL A 4 -10.33 -13.36 8.14
N GLY A 5 -9.90 -13.94 9.28
CA GLY A 5 -10.26 -13.44 10.60
C GLY A 5 -9.78 -12.01 10.84
N GLY A 6 -8.54 -11.70 10.42
CA GLY A 6 -8.01 -10.34 10.47
C GLY A 6 -8.83 -9.37 9.63
N ALA A 7 -9.17 -9.74 8.39
CA ALA A 7 -10.00 -8.91 7.51
C ALA A 7 -11.39 -8.63 8.11
N LEU A 8 -12.06 -9.67 8.63
CA LEU A 8 -13.35 -9.54 9.29
C LEU A 8 -13.27 -8.62 10.51
N ASN A 9 -12.22 -8.76 11.32
CA ASN A 9 -12.02 -7.89 12.48
C ASN A 9 -11.87 -6.42 12.07
N ILE A 10 -11.03 -6.12 11.06
CA ILE A 10 -10.83 -4.76 10.57
C ILE A 10 -12.13 -4.17 10.00
N MET A 11 -12.91 -4.96 9.23
CA MET A 11 -14.20 -4.51 8.73
C MET A 11 -15.20 -4.24 9.85
N TRP A 12 -15.24 -5.10 10.87
CA TRP A 12 -16.08 -4.93 12.04
C TRP A 12 -15.71 -3.66 12.83
N LEU A 13 -14.42 -3.43 13.10
CA LEU A 13 -13.93 -2.21 13.76
C LEU A 13 -14.30 -0.95 12.95
N GLY A 14 -14.21 -1.03 11.62
CA GLY A 14 -14.61 0.07 10.73
C GLY A 14 -16.10 0.41 10.83
N LEU A 15 -16.96 -0.61 10.83
CA LEU A 15 -18.41 -0.46 11.01
C LEU A 15 -18.74 0.07 12.41
N TYR A 16 -18.14 -0.49 13.45
CA TYR A 16 -18.36 -0.07 14.84
C TYR A 16 -17.89 1.38 15.08
N GLY A 17 -16.76 1.77 14.49
CA GLY A 17 -16.24 3.12 14.55
C GLY A 17 -17.15 4.19 13.91
N TYR A 18 -18.08 3.81 13.04
CA TYR A 18 -19.07 4.73 12.47
C TYR A 18 -20.09 5.20 13.53
N PHE A 19 -20.42 4.35 14.50
CA PHE A 19 -21.42 4.64 15.53
C PHE A 19 -20.82 5.28 16.80
N LEU A 20 -19.50 5.44 16.88
CA LEU A 20 -18.81 5.86 18.10
C LEU A 20 -18.41 7.35 18.07
N PRO A 21 -18.59 8.12 19.17
CA PRO A 21 -18.17 9.51 19.25
C PRO A 21 -16.65 9.67 19.02
N ALA A 22 -16.25 10.81 18.45
CA ALA A 22 -14.90 11.04 17.92
C ALA A 22 -13.77 10.79 18.94
N ASN A 23 -14.00 11.08 20.23
CA ASN A 23 -13.03 10.87 21.31
C ASN A 23 -12.70 9.38 21.51
N GLN A 24 -13.69 8.49 21.41
CA GLN A 24 -13.52 7.04 21.57
C GLN A 24 -13.01 6.36 20.28
N ARG A 25 -13.24 6.97 19.11
CA ARG A 25 -12.79 6.44 17.81
C ARG A 25 -11.26 6.43 17.65
N VAL A 26 -10.54 7.33 18.34
CA VAL A 26 -9.07 7.30 18.35
C VAL A 26 -8.56 6.04 19.03
N GLY A 27 -9.24 5.56 20.09
CA GLY A 27 -8.91 4.32 20.80
C GLY A 27 -9.05 3.06 19.94
N LEU A 28 -9.93 3.07 18.93
CA LEU A 28 -10.11 1.97 17.96
C LEU A 28 -8.90 1.76 17.04
N SER A 29 -7.98 2.74 16.94
CA SER A 29 -6.75 2.57 16.16
C SER A 29 -5.83 1.50 16.73
N VAL A 30 -5.81 1.32 18.06
CA VAL A 30 -4.97 0.34 18.75
C VAL A 30 -5.33 -1.09 18.32
N PRO A 31 -6.58 -1.58 18.47
CA PRO A 31 -6.94 -2.92 18.04
C PRO A 31 -6.85 -3.11 16.51
N GLN A 32 -7.01 -2.03 15.73
CA GLN A 32 -6.80 -2.08 14.27
C GLN A 32 -5.33 -2.36 13.92
N VAL A 33 -4.38 -1.67 14.57
CA VAL A 33 -2.94 -1.87 14.37
C VAL A 33 -2.47 -3.21 14.93
N THR A 34 -2.98 -3.63 16.10
CA THR A 34 -2.63 -4.94 16.67
C THR A 34 -3.04 -6.08 15.76
N THR A 35 -4.20 -5.98 15.10
CA THR A 35 -4.66 -6.99 14.14
C THR A 35 -3.75 -7.07 12.93
N THR A 36 -3.36 -5.93 12.35
CA THR A 36 -2.46 -5.92 11.18
C THR A 36 -1.05 -6.41 11.53
N LEU A 37 -0.50 -6.03 12.69
CA LEU A 37 0.77 -6.55 13.19
C LEU A 37 0.73 -8.06 13.41
N THR A 38 -0.36 -8.57 13.99
CA THR A 38 -0.54 -10.01 14.19
C THR A 38 -0.55 -10.75 12.85
N CYS A 39 -1.30 -10.25 11.87
CA CYS A 39 -1.31 -10.82 10.52
C CYS A 39 0.05 -10.74 9.83
N LEU A 40 0.80 -9.65 10.03
CA LEU A 40 2.15 -9.48 9.49
C LEU A 40 3.09 -10.53 10.06
N PHE A 41 3.24 -10.60 11.39
CA PHE A 41 4.17 -11.54 12.02
C PHE A 41 3.80 -13.00 11.76
N ALA A 42 2.51 -13.35 11.88
CA ALA A 42 2.04 -14.69 11.56
C ALA A 42 2.27 -15.03 10.08
N GLY A 43 2.00 -14.08 9.17
CA GLY A 43 2.23 -14.24 7.74
C GLY A 43 3.70 -14.43 7.41
N THR A 44 4.59 -13.63 7.99
CA THR A 44 6.04 -13.76 7.83
C THR A 44 6.53 -15.10 8.37
N ALA A 45 6.06 -15.53 9.55
CA ALA A 45 6.44 -16.83 10.11
C ALA A 45 6.01 -18.00 9.21
N ILE A 46 4.78 -17.96 8.67
CA ILE A 46 4.31 -18.94 7.69
C ILE A 46 5.19 -18.91 6.44
N ASN A 47 5.52 -17.72 5.94
CA ASN A 47 6.31 -17.57 4.72
C ASN A 47 7.72 -18.15 4.89
N ILE A 48 8.40 -17.83 6.00
CA ILE A 48 9.70 -18.41 6.37
C ILE A 48 9.60 -19.94 6.48
N SER A 49 8.54 -20.45 7.10
CA SER A 49 8.34 -21.90 7.24
C SER A 49 8.14 -22.58 5.88
N MET A 50 7.49 -21.91 4.93
CA MET A 50 7.26 -22.41 3.58
C MET A 50 8.54 -22.43 2.72
N PHE A 51 9.45 -21.47 2.95
CA PHE A 51 10.75 -21.42 2.28
C PHE A 51 11.79 -22.37 2.87
N LYS A 52 11.55 -22.92 4.07
CA LYS A 52 12.51 -23.80 4.77
C LYS A 52 12.85 -25.07 3.97
N ASP A 53 11.89 -25.57 3.18
CA ASP A 53 12.03 -26.80 2.40
C ASP A 53 11.99 -26.55 0.88
N SER A 54 12.06 -25.29 0.43
CA SER A 54 12.00 -24.96 -1.00
C SER A 54 13.37 -25.11 -1.67
N GLU A 55 13.43 -25.82 -2.78
CA GLU A 55 14.64 -26.00 -3.59
C GLU A 55 15.12 -24.65 -4.13
N SER A 56 16.38 -24.29 -3.86
CA SER A 56 16.95 -23.02 -4.32
C SER A 56 17.24 -23.12 -5.82
N MET A 57 16.41 -22.44 -6.64
CA MET A 57 16.49 -22.46 -8.10
C MET A 57 17.68 -21.67 -8.69
N GLY A 58 18.77 -21.50 -7.93
CA GLY A 58 19.97 -20.75 -8.31
C GLY A 58 19.96 -19.27 -7.91
N ASP A 59 20.98 -18.52 -8.36
CA ASP A 59 21.14 -17.10 -8.06
C ASP A 59 19.93 -16.25 -8.49
N ILE A 60 19.62 -15.22 -7.72
CA ILE A 60 18.53 -14.28 -8.01
C ILE A 60 18.83 -13.55 -9.33
N LYS A 61 18.23 -14.05 -10.41
CA LYS A 61 18.28 -13.42 -11.73
C LYS A 61 17.33 -12.23 -11.76
N TRP A 62 17.88 -11.03 -11.57
CA TRP A 62 17.14 -9.78 -11.71
C TRP A 62 16.73 -9.59 -13.18
N GLY A 63 15.44 -9.39 -13.43
CA GLY A 63 14.90 -9.18 -14.77
C GLY A 63 14.19 -10.37 -15.41
N THR A 64 14.31 -11.60 -14.87
CA THR A 64 13.57 -12.79 -15.37
C THR A 64 12.17 -12.96 -14.76
N GLN A 65 11.61 -11.92 -14.15
CA GLN A 65 10.29 -11.98 -13.52
C GLN A 65 9.20 -12.23 -14.59
N SER A 66 8.18 -13.01 -14.22
CA SER A 66 7.05 -13.25 -15.12
C SER A 66 6.35 -11.92 -15.47
N LYS A 67 5.96 -11.74 -16.74
CA LYS A 67 5.24 -10.53 -17.19
C LYS A 67 3.97 -10.29 -16.34
N VAL A 68 3.27 -11.38 -16.00
CA VAL A 68 2.07 -11.36 -15.16
C VAL A 68 2.38 -10.86 -13.74
N GLY A 69 3.48 -11.33 -13.13
CA GLY A 69 3.90 -10.90 -11.81
C GLY A 69 4.23 -9.40 -11.76
N THR A 70 4.89 -8.88 -12.79
CA THR A 70 5.19 -7.44 -12.91
C THR A 70 3.93 -6.59 -13.03
N TYR A 71 2.93 -7.02 -13.80
CA TYR A 71 1.64 -6.31 -13.85
C TYR A 71 0.89 -6.38 -12.51
N ALA A 72 0.95 -7.52 -11.82
CA ALA A 72 0.28 -7.69 -10.53
C ALA A 72 0.85 -6.73 -9.46
N ILE A 73 2.18 -6.63 -9.32
CA ILE A 73 2.80 -5.70 -8.36
C ILE A 73 2.52 -4.24 -8.72
N PHE A 74 2.44 -3.91 -10.01
CA PHE A 74 2.13 -2.55 -10.46
C PHE A 74 0.68 -2.17 -10.14
N LEU A 75 -0.28 -3.04 -10.46
CA LEU A 75 -1.69 -2.84 -10.10
C LEU A 75 -1.91 -2.79 -8.59
N LEU A 76 -1.13 -3.56 -7.83
CA LEU A 76 -1.18 -3.55 -6.37
C LEU A 76 -0.71 -2.20 -5.81
N ALA A 77 0.40 -1.65 -6.33
CA ALA A 77 0.89 -0.33 -5.93
C ALA A 77 -0.14 0.78 -6.23
N ILE A 78 -0.77 0.70 -7.40
CA ILE A 78 -1.86 1.60 -7.79
C ILE A 78 -3.02 1.49 -6.79
N SER A 79 -3.48 0.27 -6.49
CA SER A 79 -4.57 0.02 -5.54
C SER A 79 -4.27 0.54 -4.13
N PHE A 80 -3.03 0.37 -3.65
CA PHE A 80 -2.60 0.92 -2.35
C PHE A 80 -2.63 2.45 -2.33
N THR A 81 -2.34 3.11 -3.45
CA THR A 81 -2.41 4.57 -3.56
C THR A 81 -3.84 5.07 -3.33
N TRP A 82 -4.84 4.40 -3.92
CA TRP A 82 -6.26 4.70 -3.67
C TRP A 82 -6.65 4.53 -2.21
N LEU A 83 -6.25 3.42 -1.60
CA LEU A 83 -6.58 3.12 -0.21
C LEU A 83 -6.01 4.20 0.73
N MET A 84 -4.75 4.58 0.53
CA MET A 84 -4.09 5.61 1.35
C MET A 84 -4.72 6.98 1.16
N GLY A 85 -5.05 7.36 -0.07
CA GLY A 85 -5.72 8.62 -0.35
C GLY A 85 -7.12 8.72 0.27
N LEU A 86 -7.91 7.65 0.21
CA LEU A 86 -9.25 7.62 0.78
C LEU A 86 -9.21 7.68 2.31
N MET A 87 -8.35 6.89 2.95
CA MET A 87 -8.19 6.90 4.40
C MET A 87 -7.63 8.24 4.92
N GLY A 88 -6.73 8.87 4.15
CA GLY A 88 -6.21 10.21 4.43
C GLY A 88 -7.31 11.27 4.37
N TYR A 89 -8.21 11.18 3.39
CA TYR A 89 -9.38 12.05 3.30
C TYR A 89 -10.31 11.88 4.51
N ILE A 90 -10.70 10.65 4.84
CA ILE A 90 -11.60 10.35 5.96
C ILE A 90 -11.06 10.93 7.27
N ARG A 91 -9.76 10.80 7.53
CA ARG A 91 -9.12 11.37 8.73
C ARG A 91 -9.21 12.90 8.76
N SER A 92 -9.06 13.54 7.61
CA SER A 92 -9.10 15.00 7.50
C SER A 92 -10.54 15.53 7.58
N ALA A 93 -11.48 14.85 6.92
CA ALA A 93 -12.91 15.16 6.88
C ALA A 93 -13.54 15.25 8.28
N VAL A 94 -13.05 14.46 9.22
CA VAL A 94 -13.52 14.47 10.62
C VAL A 94 -13.24 15.79 11.35
N ARG A 95 -12.24 16.57 10.91
CA ARG A 95 -11.78 17.78 11.61
C ARG A 95 -12.40 19.08 11.06
N LEU A 96 -13.16 19.05 9.98
CA LEU A 96 -13.55 20.25 9.22
C LEU A 96 -14.66 21.12 9.86
N PHE A 97 -15.42 20.62 10.84
CA PHE A 97 -16.49 21.42 11.44
C PHE A 97 -16.01 22.48 12.45
N TRP A 98 -14.70 22.54 12.74
CA TRP A 98 -14.16 23.38 13.80
C TRP A 98 -13.10 24.35 13.25
N HIS A 99 -13.35 25.65 13.35
CA HIS A 99 -12.32 26.68 13.17
C HIS A 99 -11.64 26.94 14.51
N VAL A 100 -10.29 26.85 14.52
CA VAL A 100 -9.43 26.82 15.71
C VAL A 100 -9.79 25.64 16.62
N THR A 101 -8.98 24.58 16.59
CA THR A 101 -9.09 23.34 17.41
C THR A 101 -10.17 23.39 18.49
N GLU A 102 -11.38 22.92 18.13
CA GLU A 102 -12.51 22.65 19.04
C GLU A 102 -13.19 23.85 19.72
N VAL A 103 -12.82 25.10 19.40
CA VAL A 103 -13.39 26.30 20.08
C VAL A 103 -14.63 26.86 19.37
N LEU A 104 -14.63 26.92 18.04
CA LEU A 104 -15.73 27.52 17.27
C LEU A 104 -16.16 26.58 16.15
N ARG A 105 -17.40 26.07 16.25
CA ARG A 105 -18.01 25.34 15.14
C ARG A 105 -18.32 26.33 14.02
N ASP A 106 -17.75 26.12 12.84
CA ASP A 106 -18.06 26.96 11.69
C ASP A 106 -19.51 26.66 11.25
N ASN A 107 -20.38 27.66 11.32
CA ASN A 107 -21.77 27.58 10.85
C ASN A 107 -22.01 28.48 9.62
N SER A 108 -20.92 28.95 8.97
CA SER A 108 -21.04 29.78 7.77
C SER A 108 -21.64 28.99 6.60
N PRO A 109 -22.43 29.63 5.73
CA PRO A 109 -23.02 28.98 4.55
C PRO A 109 -21.99 28.37 3.57
N ASP A 110 -20.73 28.82 3.66
CA ASP A 110 -19.62 28.38 2.79
C ASP A 110 -18.82 27.20 3.40
N ALA A 111 -19.24 26.65 4.54
CA ALA A 111 -18.63 25.47 5.16
C ALA A 111 -19.02 24.17 4.41
N TYR A 112 -18.62 24.06 3.14
CA TYR A 112 -18.94 22.89 2.32
C TYR A 112 -17.89 21.79 2.46
N THR A 113 -18.16 20.81 3.31
CA THR A 113 -17.41 19.56 3.31
C THR A 113 -17.88 18.67 2.16
N LEU A 114 -16.97 18.34 1.25
CA LEU A 114 -17.26 17.48 0.11
C LEU A 114 -17.76 16.11 0.60
N THR A 115 -18.86 15.59 0.04
CA THR A 115 -19.34 14.25 0.42
C THR A 115 -18.29 13.20 0.03
N ILE A 116 -18.28 12.04 0.69
CA ILE A 116 -17.30 10.97 0.39
C ILE A 116 -17.34 10.57 -1.09
N GLY A 117 -18.53 10.60 -1.71
CA GLY A 117 -18.70 10.32 -3.15
C GLY A 117 -18.02 11.37 -4.03
N GLU A 118 -18.23 12.66 -3.76
CA GLU A 118 -17.60 13.73 -4.53
C GLU A 118 -16.08 13.83 -4.27
N ALA A 119 -15.64 13.62 -3.02
CA ALA A 119 -14.22 13.53 -2.68
C ALA A 119 -13.54 12.32 -3.35
N GLY A 120 -14.26 11.20 -3.48
CA GLY A 120 -13.81 10.02 -4.21
C GLY A 120 -13.53 10.30 -5.69
N LYS A 121 -14.33 11.15 -6.35
CA LYS A 121 -14.07 11.58 -7.74
C LYS A 121 -12.78 12.37 -7.85
N MET A 122 -12.59 13.37 -6.99
CA MET A 122 -11.38 14.20 -6.95
C MET A 122 -10.13 13.36 -6.64
N LEU A 123 -10.24 12.43 -5.69
CA LEU A 123 -9.17 11.48 -5.37
C LEU A 123 -8.81 10.58 -6.55
N THR A 124 -9.82 10.02 -7.23
CA THR A 124 -9.64 9.14 -8.38
C THR A 124 -8.98 9.89 -9.53
N PHE A 125 -9.41 11.13 -9.80
CA PHE A 125 -8.78 12.01 -10.78
C PHE A 125 -7.30 12.25 -10.44
N ASN A 126 -6.99 12.69 -9.22
CA ASN A 126 -5.61 12.96 -8.81
C ASN A 126 -4.72 11.71 -8.87
N THR A 127 -5.24 10.57 -8.41
CA THR A 127 -4.47 9.31 -8.40
C THR A 127 -4.14 8.86 -9.82
N LEU A 128 -5.13 8.88 -10.73
CA LEU A 128 -4.89 8.58 -12.15
C LEU A 128 -3.94 9.58 -12.79
N PHE A 129 -4.10 10.87 -12.51
CA PHE A 129 -3.25 11.93 -13.05
C PHE A 129 -1.77 11.70 -12.70
N VAL A 130 -1.46 11.39 -11.44
CA VAL A 130 -0.09 11.09 -10.98
C VAL A 130 0.45 9.81 -11.63
N TRP A 131 -0.33 8.73 -11.66
CA TRP A 131 0.12 7.47 -12.26
C TRP A 131 0.33 7.55 -13.78
N VAL A 132 -0.49 8.33 -14.48
CA VAL A 132 -0.27 8.62 -15.91
C VAL A 132 1.05 9.36 -16.11
N GLN A 133 1.38 10.34 -15.26
CA GLN A 133 2.68 11.01 -15.34
C GLN A 133 3.86 10.05 -15.12
N PHE A 134 3.77 9.12 -14.18
CA PHE A 134 4.80 8.09 -14.00
C PHE A 134 4.98 7.24 -15.27
N VAL A 135 3.89 6.79 -15.89
CA VAL A 135 3.95 6.04 -17.16
C VAL A 135 4.60 6.87 -18.25
N VAL A 136 4.27 8.15 -18.37
CA VAL A 136 4.88 9.06 -19.35
C VAL A 136 6.37 9.23 -19.10
N VAL A 137 6.80 9.43 -17.85
CA VAL A 137 8.22 9.56 -17.50
C VAL A 137 9.00 8.29 -17.84
N PHE A 138 8.47 7.11 -17.50
CA PHE A 138 9.11 5.84 -17.86
C PHE A 138 9.12 5.59 -19.37
N TRP A 139 8.10 6.05 -20.09
CA TRP A 139 8.06 5.99 -21.55
C TRP A 139 9.10 6.92 -22.18
N VAL A 140 9.25 8.16 -21.72
CA VAL A 140 10.31 9.07 -22.20
C VAL A 140 11.70 8.52 -21.87
N ALA A 141 11.87 7.93 -20.68
CA ALA A 141 13.12 7.29 -20.29
C ALA A 141 13.46 6.07 -21.18
N SER A 142 12.46 5.27 -21.56
CA SER A 142 12.69 4.11 -22.44
C SER A 142 13.07 4.52 -23.87
N LEU A 143 12.59 5.66 -24.37
CA LEU A 143 13.02 6.23 -25.65
C LEU A 143 14.47 6.72 -25.64
N SER A 144 14.99 7.15 -24.48
CA SER A 144 16.40 7.57 -24.33
C SER A 144 17.37 6.42 -24.04
N ALA A 145 16.86 5.22 -23.76
CA ALA A 145 17.70 4.06 -23.47
C ALA A 145 18.33 3.51 -24.77
N LYS A 146 19.62 3.73 -24.97
CA LYS A 146 20.39 3.02 -26.01
C LYS A 146 20.49 1.54 -25.64
N PRO A 147 20.37 0.59 -26.61
CA PRO A 147 20.49 -0.83 -26.30
C PRO A 147 21.89 -1.10 -25.74
N LYS A 148 21.96 -1.45 -24.45
CA LYS A 148 23.18 -1.94 -23.82
C LYS A 148 23.41 -3.36 -24.36
N LYS A 149 24.54 -3.55 -25.06
CA LYS A 149 25.07 -4.87 -25.43
C LYS A 149 25.15 -5.70 -24.14
N GLU A 150 24.56 -6.89 -24.11
CA GLU A 150 24.76 -7.85 -23.04
C GLU A 150 26.26 -8.12 -22.89
N GLU A 151 26.88 -7.55 -21.85
CA GLU A 151 28.12 -8.10 -21.33
C GLU A 151 27.73 -9.31 -20.50
N ALA A 152 28.28 -10.46 -20.88
CA ALA A 152 28.14 -11.72 -20.15
C ALA A 152 28.48 -11.50 -18.67
N PRO A 153 27.75 -12.14 -17.74
CA PRO A 153 28.07 -11.99 -16.32
C PRO A 153 29.50 -12.46 -16.09
N ASP A 154 30.37 -11.52 -15.68
CA ASP A 154 31.68 -11.83 -15.12
C ASP A 154 31.47 -12.88 -14.04
N ALA A 155 32.01 -14.07 -14.29
CA ALA A 155 32.09 -15.14 -13.31
C ALA A 155 32.93 -14.63 -12.13
N VAL A 156 32.25 -14.17 -11.07
CA VAL A 156 32.91 -13.87 -9.81
C VAL A 156 33.47 -15.20 -9.29
N PRO A 157 34.79 -15.32 -9.01
CA PRO A 157 35.38 -16.58 -8.60
C PRO A 157 34.77 -17.06 -7.28
N VAL A 158 34.23 -18.28 -7.30
CA VAL A 158 33.79 -19.00 -6.10
C VAL A 158 34.96 -19.09 -5.11
N PRO A 159 34.82 -18.69 -3.84
CA PRO A 159 35.83 -18.96 -2.82
C PRO A 159 35.96 -20.48 -2.66
N ALA A 160 37.17 -21.00 -2.92
CA ALA A 160 37.51 -22.40 -2.78
C ALA A 160 37.38 -22.88 -1.32
N GLN A 161 36.18 -23.27 -0.89
CA GLN A 161 35.96 -24.00 0.37
C GLN A 161 34.78 -24.98 0.27
N GLN A 162 34.79 -25.87 -0.72
CA GLN A 162 34.01 -27.13 -0.70
C GLN A 162 34.79 -28.24 -1.40
N GLN A 163 35.99 -28.53 -0.91
CA GLN A 163 36.70 -29.79 -1.16
C GLN A 163 37.50 -30.13 0.10
N GLN A 164 36.86 -30.80 1.05
CA GLN A 164 37.47 -31.74 2.00
C GLN A 164 36.38 -32.58 2.67
#